data_AF-A0A955XT40-F1
#
_entry.id   AF-A0A955XT40-F1
#
_cell.length_a   1.000
_cell.length_b   1.000
_cell.length_c   1.000
_cell.angle_alpha   90.00
_cell.angle_beta   90.00
_cell.angle_gamma   90.00
#
_symmetry.space_group_name_H-M   'P 1'
#
loop_
_entity.id
_entity.type
_entity.pdbx_description
1 polymer ?
#
loop_
_entity_poly.entity_id
_entity_poly.type
_entity_poly.pdbx_seq_one_letter_code
_entity_poly.pdbx_strand_id
1 'polypeptide(L)'
;EEHGFDVFVTVVDPFAGPDQRAAALAPQIDTILAETGALRVNLIGHSQGGIDGRALISGLEYGDRVASLTSLASPHQGNVLADIGWGLMEDVPIGASLVEAIGDVFGLVLGYSNQSLSDTTYGLTSEFMMNEFNPANPDDPRVAYYSYSGHTCPIVDTECQSAWGGETVSPLLALTHRALTLLGEPNNDGLVSQDSARWGEYLGEIPGDHLDEVGQILVGTGNDERHIRFFLNEGHRLFDTGF
;
A
#
# COMPACT_ATOMS: atom_id res chain seq x y z
N GLU A 1 -9.54 6.76 -19.02
CA GLU A 1 -10.67 6.99 -19.94
C GLU A 1 -11.15 5.77 -20.74
N GLU A 2 -10.31 4.79 -21.11
CA GLU A 2 -10.73 3.67 -22.00
C GLU A 2 -11.91 2.83 -21.47
N HIS A 3 -12.20 2.90 -20.17
CA HIS A 3 -13.32 2.21 -19.52
C HIS A 3 -14.35 3.14 -18.85
N GLY A 4 -14.39 4.42 -19.23
CA GLY A 4 -15.40 5.38 -18.75
C GLY A 4 -15.12 6.04 -17.40
N PHE A 5 -13.90 5.90 -16.89
CA PHE A 5 -13.42 6.60 -15.68
C PHE A 5 -12.36 7.65 -16.03
N ASP A 6 -12.50 8.83 -15.41
CA ASP A 6 -11.47 9.86 -15.39
C ASP A 6 -10.45 9.49 -14.31
N VAL A 7 -9.24 9.10 -14.74
CA VAL A 7 -8.21 8.56 -13.85
C VAL A 7 -7.03 9.52 -13.84
N PHE A 8 -6.64 9.94 -12.63
CA PHE A 8 -5.50 10.82 -12.40
C PHE A 8 -4.49 10.09 -11.52
N VAL A 9 -3.22 10.19 -11.87
CA VAL A 9 -2.11 9.62 -11.09
C VAL A 9 -1.37 10.76 -10.41
N THR A 10 -1.34 10.73 -9.08
CA THR A 10 -0.64 11.71 -8.25
C THR A 10 0.78 11.26 -7.97
N VAL A 11 1.69 12.21 -7.81
CA VAL A 11 3.11 11.94 -7.54
C VAL A 11 3.50 12.59 -6.22
N VAL A 12 4.08 11.79 -5.32
CA VAL A 12 4.61 12.24 -4.02
C VAL A 12 6.02 11.67 -3.83
N ASP A 13 6.78 12.23 -2.90
CA ASP A 13 8.10 11.70 -2.55
C ASP A 13 7.93 10.30 -1.89
N PRO A 14 8.50 9.23 -2.48
CA PRO A 14 8.33 7.89 -1.95
C PRO A 14 9.03 7.66 -0.60
N PHE A 15 9.94 8.55 -0.17
CA PHE A 15 10.76 8.41 1.04
C PHE A 15 10.42 9.44 2.13
N ALA A 16 9.40 10.27 1.90
CA ALA A 16 8.92 11.20 2.90
C ALA A 16 7.89 10.55 3.84
N GLY A 17 7.80 11.09 5.06
CA GLY A 17 6.76 10.72 6.02
C GLY A 17 5.34 11.11 5.56
N PRO A 18 4.29 10.55 6.18
CA PRO A 18 2.91 10.70 5.73
C PRO A 18 2.43 12.16 5.68
N ASP A 19 2.82 12.99 6.66
CA ASP A 19 2.42 14.41 6.67
C ASP A 19 2.96 15.20 5.48
N GLN A 20 4.23 14.95 5.11
CA GLN A 20 4.86 15.60 3.97
C GLN A 20 4.24 15.14 2.64
N ARG A 21 3.95 13.84 2.53
CA ARG A 21 3.29 13.28 1.35
C ARG A 21 1.85 13.77 1.21
N ALA A 22 1.09 13.86 2.30
CA ALA A 22 -0.25 14.45 2.30
C ALA A 22 -0.23 15.93 1.88
N ALA A 23 0.73 16.70 2.39
CA ALA A 23 0.91 18.10 2.00
C ALA A 23 1.26 18.27 0.51
N ALA A 24 1.99 17.31 -0.08
CA ALA A 24 2.28 17.26 -1.51
C ALA A 24 1.08 16.77 -2.35
N LEU A 25 0.24 15.88 -1.80
CA LEU A 25 -0.95 15.35 -2.44
C LEU A 25 -2.08 16.38 -2.53
N ALA A 26 -2.29 17.15 -1.46
CA ALA A 26 -3.32 18.20 -1.34
C ALA A 26 -3.49 19.10 -2.58
N PRO A 27 -2.46 19.82 -3.06
CA PRO A 27 -2.60 20.71 -4.21
C PRO A 27 -2.91 19.97 -5.52
N GLN A 28 -2.54 18.69 -5.64
CA GLN A 28 -2.88 17.87 -6.81
C GLN A 28 -4.37 17.55 -6.82
N ILE A 29 -4.96 17.21 -5.67
CA ILE A 29 -6.41 16.98 -5.53
C ILE A 29 -7.19 18.26 -5.84
N ASP A 30 -6.78 19.40 -5.30
CA ASP A 30 -7.42 20.69 -5.59
C ASP A 30 -7.37 21.03 -7.10
N THR A 31 -6.24 20.71 -7.77
CA THR A 31 -6.09 20.90 -9.22
C THR A 31 -7.03 20.00 -10.00
N ILE A 32 -7.10 18.71 -9.65
CA ILE A 32 -7.99 17.73 -10.31
C ILE A 32 -9.46 18.18 -10.16
N LEU A 33 -9.88 18.60 -8.98
CA LEU A 33 -11.24 19.10 -8.74
C LEU A 33 -11.54 20.35 -9.57
N ALA A 34 -10.58 21.27 -9.69
CA ALA A 34 -10.73 22.49 -10.51
C ALA A 34 -10.80 22.18 -12.01
N GLU A 35 -10.01 21.23 -12.50
CA GLU A 35 -9.97 20.82 -13.92
C GLU A 35 -11.23 20.06 -14.35
N THR A 36 -11.70 19.15 -13.50
CA THR A 36 -12.87 18.29 -13.77
C THR A 36 -14.20 18.96 -13.44
N GLY A 37 -14.20 19.92 -12.51
CA GLY A 37 -15.42 20.47 -11.93
C GLY A 37 -16.16 19.50 -10.99
N ALA A 38 -15.54 18.37 -10.63
CA ALA A 38 -16.10 17.44 -9.65
C ALA A 38 -16.13 18.07 -8.25
N LEU A 39 -17.10 17.66 -7.43
CA LEU A 39 -17.20 18.11 -6.04
C LEU A 39 -16.25 17.33 -5.12
N ARG A 40 -15.98 16.06 -5.46
CA ARG A 40 -15.14 15.15 -4.70
C ARG A 40 -14.40 14.18 -5.60
N VAL A 41 -13.32 13.62 -5.09
CA VAL A 41 -12.56 12.52 -5.70
C VAL A 41 -12.74 11.21 -4.92
N ASN A 42 -12.54 10.09 -5.61
CA ASN A 42 -12.35 8.78 -5.00
C ASN A 42 -10.84 8.46 -5.03
N LEU A 43 -10.23 8.23 -3.85
CA LEU A 43 -8.81 7.92 -3.74
C LEU A 43 -8.60 6.41 -3.74
N ILE A 44 -7.66 5.92 -4.55
CA ILE A 44 -7.18 4.54 -4.48
C ILE A 44 -5.68 4.59 -4.21
N GLY A 45 -5.25 4.14 -3.03
CA GLY A 45 -3.87 4.24 -2.56
C GLY A 45 -3.25 2.87 -2.32
N HIS A 46 -2.13 2.58 -2.99
CA HIS A 46 -1.34 1.38 -2.73
C HIS A 46 -0.25 1.65 -1.70
N SER A 47 0.03 0.68 -0.81
CA SER A 47 1.12 0.77 0.17
C SER A 47 1.03 2.05 1.00
N GLN A 48 2.07 2.87 1.06
CA GLN A 48 2.01 4.16 1.77
C GLN A 48 0.94 5.13 1.21
N GLY A 49 0.46 4.97 -0.02
CA GLY A 49 -0.58 5.82 -0.61
C GLY A 49 -1.92 5.82 0.15
N GLY A 50 -2.30 4.70 0.77
CA GLY A 50 -3.49 4.68 1.65
C GLY A 50 -3.28 5.43 2.96
N ILE A 51 -2.03 5.48 3.45
CA ILE A 51 -1.65 6.28 4.63
C ILE A 51 -1.67 7.77 4.27
N ASP A 52 -1.14 8.14 3.09
CA ASP A 52 -1.21 9.50 2.57
C ASP A 52 -2.65 10.00 2.46
N GLY A 53 -3.56 9.14 1.96
CA GLY A 53 -4.98 9.44 1.86
C GLY A 53 -5.60 9.75 3.22
N ARG A 54 -5.29 8.97 4.26
CA ARG A 54 -5.78 9.22 5.63
C ARG A 54 -5.22 10.51 6.22
N ALA A 55 -3.92 10.75 6.03
CA ALA A 55 -3.25 11.97 6.46
C ALA A 55 -3.82 13.22 5.76
N LEU A 56 -4.16 13.12 4.47
CA LEU A 56 -4.85 14.16 3.72
C LEU A 56 -6.25 14.41 4.28
N ILE A 57 -7.08 13.36 4.41
CA ILE A 57 -8.48 13.48 4.80
C ILE A 57 -8.63 14.03 6.21
N SER A 58 -7.93 13.44 7.17
CA SER A 58 -8.04 13.82 8.59
C SER A 58 -7.11 14.98 8.93
N GLY A 59 -5.80 14.82 8.67
CA GLY A 59 -4.78 15.78 9.06
C GLY A 59 -4.88 17.13 8.34
N LEU A 60 -5.34 17.14 7.09
CA LEU A 60 -5.53 18.36 6.29
C LEU A 60 -7.01 18.73 6.06
N GLU A 61 -7.93 18.02 6.71
CA GLU A 61 -9.39 18.27 6.68
C GLU A 61 -10.04 18.16 5.29
N TYR A 62 -9.55 17.27 4.42
CA TYR A 62 -10.06 17.07 3.05
C TYR A 62 -11.34 16.22 2.94
N GLY A 63 -11.99 15.86 4.06
CA GLY A 63 -13.20 15.04 4.04
C GLY A 63 -14.40 15.66 3.30
N ASP A 64 -14.38 16.95 2.96
CA ASP A 64 -15.37 17.58 2.08
C ASP A 64 -15.08 17.39 0.58
N ARG A 65 -13.83 17.09 0.22
CA ARG A 65 -13.27 16.91 -1.14
C ARG A 65 -13.01 15.46 -1.52
N VAL A 66 -13.05 14.54 -0.56
CA VAL A 66 -12.87 13.10 -0.80
C VAL A 66 -14.19 12.39 -0.52
N ALA A 67 -14.62 11.53 -1.44
CA ALA A 67 -15.83 10.73 -1.28
C ALA A 67 -15.50 9.34 -0.72
N SER A 68 -14.46 8.68 -1.24
CA SER A 68 -13.93 7.44 -0.70
C SER A 68 -12.40 7.40 -0.65
N LEU A 69 -11.88 6.55 0.23
CA LEU A 69 -10.51 6.05 0.22
C LEU A 69 -10.53 4.53 0.18
N THR A 70 -10.03 3.94 -0.90
CA THR A 70 -9.72 2.52 -0.98
C THR A 70 -8.21 2.35 -0.84
N SER A 71 -7.76 1.64 0.20
CA SER A 71 -6.36 1.23 0.32
C SER A 71 -6.13 -0.18 -0.24
N LEU A 72 -4.97 -0.39 -0.84
CA LEU A 72 -4.48 -1.70 -1.26
C LEU A 72 -3.11 -1.93 -0.60
N ALA A 73 -3.03 -2.93 0.27
CA ALA A 73 -1.82 -3.30 1.02
C ALA A 73 -1.14 -2.13 1.77
N SER A 74 -1.94 -1.20 2.30
CA SER A 74 -1.40 -0.11 3.11
C SER A 74 -1.13 -0.58 4.54
N PRO A 75 0.07 -0.40 5.10
CA PRO A 75 0.41 -0.91 6.44
C PRO A 75 -0.22 -0.04 7.55
N HIS A 76 -1.54 -0.09 7.70
CA HIS A 76 -2.29 0.75 8.64
C HIS A 76 -1.95 0.49 10.10
N GLN A 77 -1.47 -0.71 10.42
CA GLN A 77 -1.03 -1.09 11.77
C GLN A 77 0.50 -1.12 11.89
N GLY A 78 1.20 -0.63 10.87
CA GLY A 78 2.65 -0.63 10.75
C GLY A 78 3.23 -1.86 10.06
N ASN A 79 4.55 -1.90 9.99
CA ASN A 79 5.28 -2.86 9.20
C ASN A 79 6.44 -3.44 10.03
N VAL A 80 6.41 -4.76 10.25
CA VAL A 80 7.45 -5.47 11.02
C VAL A 80 8.84 -5.31 10.39
N LEU A 81 8.95 -5.22 9.07
CA LEU A 81 10.21 -4.96 8.40
C LEU A 81 10.72 -3.53 8.66
N ALA A 82 9.82 -2.56 8.80
CA ALA A 82 10.16 -1.21 9.24
C ALA A 82 10.60 -1.20 10.71
N ASP A 83 9.96 -1.98 11.58
CA ASP A 83 10.38 -2.14 12.98
C ASP A 83 11.81 -2.70 13.08
N ILE A 84 12.16 -3.68 12.24
CA ILE A 84 13.53 -4.19 12.12
C ILE A 84 14.48 -3.11 11.59
N GLY A 85 14.11 -2.44 10.50
CA GLY A 85 14.93 -1.39 9.88
C GLY A 85 15.18 -0.18 10.78
N TRP A 86 14.23 0.13 11.67
CA TRP A 86 14.35 1.20 12.68
C TRP A 86 15.09 0.75 13.95
N GLY A 87 15.20 -0.56 14.19
CA GLY A 87 15.83 -1.12 15.38
C GLY A 87 14.91 -1.28 16.59
N LEU A 88 13.59 -1.30 16.39
CA LEU A 88 12.62 -1.68 17.44
C LEU A 88 12.64 -3.19 17.74
N MET A 89 13.15 -3.98 16.80
CA MET A 89 13.38 -5.41 16.95
C MET A 89 14.87 -5.73 16.86
N GLU A 90 15.51 -5.83 18.02
CA GLU A 90 16.91 -6.26 18.13
C GLU A 90 17.04 -7.78 17.95
N ASP A 91 18.24 -8.24 17.61
CA ASP A 91 18.61 -9.67 17.54
C ASP A 91 17.85 -10.55 16.53
N VAL A 92 17.24 -9.97 15.50
CA VAL A 92 16.73 -10.76 14.35
C VAL A 92 17.93 -11.33 13.58
N PRO A 93 18.14 -12.68 13.53
CA PRO A 93 19.38 -13.27 13.00
C PRO A 93 19.66 -12.95 11.52
N ILE A 94 18.65 -12.50 10.78
CA ILE A 94 18.72 -12.11 9.36
C ILE A 94 18.41 -10.62 9.13
N GLY A 95 18.36 -9.80 10.18
CA GLY A 95 17.91 -8.41 10.10
C GLY A 95 18.68 -7.57 9.07
N ALA A 96 20.01 -7.67 9.03
CA ALA A 96 20.83 -6.96 8.04
C ALA A 96 20.50 -7.36 6.59
N SER A 97 20.29 -8.66 6.33
CA SER A 97 19.90 -9.16 5.01
C SER A 97 18.49 -8.74 4.62
N LEU A 98 17.58 -8.56 5.59
CA LEU A 98 16.24 -8.02 5.32
C LEU A 98 16.31 -6.54 4.93
N VAL A 99 17.10 -5.74 5.64
CA VAL A 99 17.32 -4.33 5.30
C VAL A 99 17.93 -4.19 3.91
N GLU A 100 18.91 -5.03 3.56
CA GLU A 100 19.50 -5.08 2.22
C GLU A 100 18.46 -5.44 1.15
N ALA A 101 17.65 -6.50 1.37
CA ALA A 101 16.62 -6.92 0.41
C ALA A 101 15.55 -5.85 0.17
N ILE A 102 15.12 -5.14 1.23
CA ILE A 102 14.20 -3.99 1.11
C ILE A 102 14.86 -2.87 0.32
N GLY A 103 16.15 -2.59 0.59
CA GLY A 103 16.95 -1.66 -0.18
C GLY A 103 17.00 -2.01 -1.67
N ASP A 104 17.16 -3.29 -2.01
CA ASP A 104 17.15 -3.76 -3.40
C ASP A 104 15.78 -3.59 -4.07
N VAL A 105 14.68 -3.85 -3.35
CA VAL A 105 13.31 -3.57 -3.83
C VAL A 105 13.17 -2.10 -4.19
N PHE A 106 13.48 -1.21 -3.26
CA PHE A 106 13.36 0.24 -3.50
C PHE A 106 14.34 0.72 -4.56
N GLY A 107 15.56 0.18 -4.61
CA GLY A 107 16.55 0.54 -5.62
C GLY A 107 16.09 0.16 -7.03
N LEU A 108 15.45 -0.99 -7.18
CA LEU A 108 14.94 -1.46 -8.47
C LEU A 108 13.65 -0.73 -8.89
N VAL A 109 12.70 -0.53 -7.98
CA VAL A 109 11.39 0.08 -8.29
C VAL A 109 11.48 1.61 -8.41
N LEU A 110 12.26 2.24 -7.53
CA LEU A 110 12.33 3.71 -7.43
C LEU A 110 13.64 4.28 -7.99
N GLY A 111 14.52 3.44 -8.53
CA GLY A 111 15.75 3.87 -9.21
C GLY A 111 16.77 4.54 -8.28
N TYR A 112 16.83 4.13 -7.02
CA TYR A 112 17.52 4.89 -5.98
C TYR A 112 18.63 4.12 -5.26
N SER A 113 19.76 4.80 -5.02
CA SER A 113 20.85 4.32 -4.17
C SER A 113 21.41 5.51 -3.39
N ASN A 114 21.35 5.46 -2.06
CA ASN A 114 21.98 6.39 -1.08
C ASN A 114 21.24 7.65 -0.60
N GLN A 115 20.11 7.54 0.11
CA GLN A 115 19.70 8.49 1.16
C GLN A 115 18.96 7.78 2.31
N SER A 116 18.98 8.44 3.46
CA SER A 116 18.36 8.02 4.71
C SER A 116 16.88 7.74 4.51
N LEU A 117 16.51 6.46 4.48
CA LEU A 117 15.12 5.99 4.56
C LEU A 117 14.48 6.31 5.93
N SER A 118 15.13 7.10 6.79
CA SER A 118 14.76 7.26 8.20
C SER A 118 13.30 7.67 8.39
N ASP A 119 12.83 8.63 7.60
CA ASP A 119 11.51 9.22 7.83
C ASP A 119 10.39 8.30 7.35
N THR A 120 10.54 7.66 6.18
CA THR A 120 9.63 6.59 5.73
C THR A 120 9.71 5.36 6.63
N THR A 121 10.91 4.91 7.01
CA THR A 121 11.06 3.74 7.88
C THR A 121 10.40 3.99 9.22
N TYR A 122 10.65 5.15 9.87
CA TYR A 122 9.96 5.50 11.12
C TYR A 122 8.45 5.61 10.93
N GLY A 123 8.03 6.31 9.88
CA GLY A 123 6.62 6.57 9.56
C GLY A 123 5.79 5.32 9.23
N LEU A 124 6.42 4.16 9.09
CA LEU A 124 5.77 2.87 8.84
C LEU A 124 5.99 1.86 9.98
N THR A 125 6.68 2.23 11.06
CA THR A 125 6.81 1.36 12.25
C THR A 125 5.46 1.11 12.90
N SER A 126 5.29 -0.05 13.53
CA SER A 126 4.09 -0.42 14.27
C SER A 126 3.84 0.53 15.44
N GLU A 127 4.92 0.96 16.12
CA GLU A 127 4.86 1.94 17.22
C GLU A 127 4.28 3.27 16.73
N PHE A 128 4.86 3.87 15.68
CA PHE A 128 4.38 5.13 15.13
C PHE A 128 2.95 5.01 14.61
N MET A 129 2.65 3.97 13.82
CA MET A 129 1.33 3.81 13.21
C MET A 129 0.23 3.66 14.25
N MET A 130 0.45 2.82 15.27
CA MET A 130 -0.57 2.53 16.27
C MET A 130 -0.71 3.61 17.35
N ASN A 131 0.40 4.22 17.79
CA ASN A 131 0.40 5.11 18.94
C ASN A 131 0.43 6.60 18.56
N GLU A 132 0.79 6.95 17.32
CA GLU A 132 0.85 8.35 16.87
C GLU A 132 -0.08 8.60 15.68
N PHE A 133 0.14 7.90 14.55
CA PHE A 133 -0.56 8.18 13.31
C PHE A 133 -2.06 7.89 13.39
N ASN A 134 -2.45 6.69 13.83
CA ASN A 134 -3.86 6.28 13.89
C ASN A 134 -4.69 7.15 14.86
N PRO A 135 -4.22 7.46 16.08
CA PRO A 135 -4.91 8.39 16.96
C PRO A 135 -5.02 9.82 16.40
N ALA A 136 -4.00 10.29 15.68
CA ALA A 136 -4.00 11.63 15.08
C ALA A 136 -4.83 11.74 13.79
N ASN A 137 -5.07 10.61 13.11
CA ASN A 137 -5.80 10.55 11.84
C ASN A 137 -7.02 9.61 11.93
N PRO A 138 -8.03 9.96 12.75
CA PRO A 138 -9.29 9.23 12.78
C PRO A 138 -10.06 9.35 11.45
N ASP A 139 -10.95 8.40 11.20
CA ASP A 139 -11.80 8.43 10.01
C ASP A 139 -12.76 9.63 10.05
N ASP A 140 -12.85 10.35 8.93
CA ASP A 140 -13.84 11.40 8.74
C ASP A 140 -15.20 10.78 8.38
N PRO A 141 -16.28 11.05 9.14
CA PRO A 141 -17.58 10.42 8.91
C PRO A 141 -18.22 10.78 7.56
N ARG A 142 -17.67 11.75 6.82
CA ARG A 142 -18.12 12.15 5.47
C ARG A 142 -17.53 11.30 4.35
N VAL A 143 -16.56 10.44 4.67
CA VAL A 143 -15.77 9.64 3.72
C VAL A 143 -15.99 8.15 3.96
N ALA A 144 -16.10 7.36 2.89
CA ALA A 144 -16.11 5.92 2.98
C ALA A 144 -14.68 5.34 2.91
N TYR A 145 -14.38 4.38 3.76
CA TYR A 145 -13.06 3.76 3.85
C TYR A 145 -13.15 2.27 3.52
N TYR A 146 -12.35 1.83 2.55
CA TYR A 146 -12.26 0.45 2.11
C TYR A 146 -10.81 -0.01 2.12
N SER A 147 -10.59 -1.31 2.31
CA SER A 147 -9.24 -1.89 2.19
C SER A 147 -9.25 -3.26 1.53
N TYR A 148 -8.16 -3.52 0.80
CA TYR A 148 -7.77 -4.82 0.28
C TYR A 148 -6.34 -5.13 0.73
N SER A 149 -5.98 -6.40 0.71
CA SER A 149 -4.59 -6.85 0.88
C SER A 149 -4.16 -7.73 -0.30
N GLY A 150 -2.85 -7.79 -0.55
CA GLY A 150 -2.27 -8.83 -1.39
C GLY A 150 -2.19 -10.17 -0.68
N HIS A 151 -2.21 -11.22 -1.49
CA HIS A 151 -1.86 -12.57 -1.09
C HIS A 151 -0.85 -13.11 -2.07
N THR A 152 0.36 -13.43 -1.59
CA THR A 152 1.35 -14.12 -2.40
C THR A 152 1.72 -15.47 -1.81
N CYS A 153 2.12 -16.40 -2.67
CA CYS A 153 2.40 -17.78 -2.31
C CYS A 153 3.90 -18.09 -2.34
N PRO A 154 4.40 -18.91 -1.39
CA PRO A 154 5.76 -19.41 -1.45
C PRO A 154 6.06 -20.17 -2.75
N ILE A 155 7.29 -20.05 -3.25
CA ILE A 155 7.77 -20.70 -4.50
C ILE A 155 7.57 -22.23 -4.49
N VAL A 156 7.60 -22.85 -3.31
CA VAL A 156 7.48 -24.32 -3.16
C VAL A 156 6.09 -24.79 -2.76
N ASP A 157 5.13 -23.88 -2.58
CA ASP A 157 3.77 -24.20 -2.15
C ASP A 157 2.82 -24.25 -3.35
N THR A 158 2.76 -25.41 -3.99
CA THR A 158 1.92 -25.61 -5.18
C THR A 158 0.42 -25.58 -4.86
N GLU A 159 0.03 -25.85 -3.60
CA GLU A 159 -1.37 -25.80 -3.19
C GLU A 159 -1.85 -24.35 -3.12
N CYS A 160 -1.06 -23.48 -2.47
CA CYS A 160 -1.30 -22.04 -2.46
C CYS A 160 -1.34 -21.49 -3.90
N GLN A 161 -0.31 -21.78 -4.70
CA GLN A 161 -0.23 -21.31 -6.09
C GLN A 161 -1.47 -21.71 -6.88
N SER A 162 -1.93 -22.96 -6.77
CA SER A 162 -3.13 -23.40 -7.47
C SER A 162 -4.41 -22.71 -6.97
N ALA A 163 -4.51 -22.41 -5.68
CA ALA A 163 -5.67 -21.72 -5.11
C ALA A 163 -5.75 -20.25 -5.54
N TRP A 164 -4.59 -19.61 -5.77
CA TRP A 164 -4.47 -18.19 -6.09
C TRP A 164 -4.13 -17.91 -7.56
N GLY A 165 -4.52 -18.83 -8.46
CA GLY A 165 -4.41 -18.60 -9.90
C GLY A 165 -2.99 -18.57 -10.44
N GLY A 166 -2.09 -19.37 -9.86
CA GLY A 166 -0.68 -19.45 -10.21
C GLY A 166 0.20 -18.40 -9.54
N GLU A 167 -0.37 -17.61 -8.61
CA GLU A 167 0.34 -16.60 -7.85
C GLU A 167 1.59 -17.18 -7.17
N THR A 168 2.73 -16.49 -7.29
CA THR A 168 4.00 -16.91 -6.68
C THR A 168 4.82 -15.68 -6.36
N VAL A 169 5.32 -15.61 -5.13
CA VAL A 169 6.15 -14.49 -4.68
C VAL A 169 7.35 -14.29 -5.62
N SER A 170 7.57 -13.05 -6.02
CA SER A 170 8.73 -12.69 -6.84
C SER A 170 10.03 -13.03 -6.08
N PRO A 171 11.10 -13.40 -6.81
CA PRO A 171 12.40 -13.67 -6.18
C PRO A 171 12.91 -12.51 -5.31
N LEU A 172 12.51 -11.27 -5.62
CA LEU A 172 12.89 -10.07 -4.90
C LEU A 172 12.22 -9.98 -3.52
N LEU A 173 10.98 -10.46 -3.41
CA LEU A 173 10.21 -10.45 -2.15
C LEU A 173 10.24 -11.80 -1.41
N ALA A 174 10.86 -12.84 -1.97
CA ALA A 174 10.87 -14.17 -1.37
C ALA A 174 11.51 -14.22 0.03
N LEU A 175 12.57 -13.43 0.27
CA LEU A 175 13.23 -13.36 1.58
C LEU A 175 12.36 -12.67 2.62
N THR A 176 11.78 -11.51 2.26
CA THR A 176 10.94 -10.71 3.16
C THR A 176 9.62 -11.42 3.45
N HIS A 177 8.96 -12.01 2.45
CA HIS A 177 7.78 -12.85 2.62
C HIS A 177 8.00 -13.99 3.61
N ARG A 178 9.12 -14.70 3.47
CA ARG A 178 9.49 -15.79 4.39
C ARG A 178 9.77 -15.26 5.79
N ALA A 179 10.44 -14.12 5.92
CA ALA A 179 10.71 -13.54 7.22
C ALA A 179 9.43 -13.12 7.96
N LEU A 180 8.51 -12.42 7.27
CA LEU A 180 7.20 -12.07 7.80
C LEU A 180 6.44 -13.32 8.27
N THR A 181 6.43 -14.38 7.45
CA THR A 181 5.83 -15.66 7.82
C THR A 181 6.40 -16.24 9.12
N LEU A 182 7.72 -16.21 9.27
CA LEU A 182 8.40 -16.70 10.48
C LEU A 182 8.20 -15.80 11.70
N LEU A 183 7.90 -14.52 11.48
CA LEU A 183 7.62 -13.53 12.52
C LEU A 183 6.15 -13.47 12.95
N GLY A 184 5.32 -14.39 12.43
CA GLY A 184 3.92 -14.51 12.83
C GLY A 184 2.92 -13.87 11.86
N GLU A 185 3.38 -13.42 10.69
CA GLU A 185 2.55 -12.85 9.64
C GLU A 185 2.52 -13.79 8.41
N PRO A 186 1.92 -15.00 8.51
CA PRO A 186 1.97 -16.00 7.45
C PRO A 186 1.22 -15.60 6.18
N ASN A 187 0.23 -14.71 6.31
CA ASN A 187 -0.48 -14.13 5.17
C ASN A 187 0.05 -12.71 4.95
N ASN A 188 0.87 -12.54 3.93
CA ASN A 188 1.48 -11.26 3.57
C ASN A 188 1.76 -11.25 2.07
N ASP A 189 1.94 -10.06 1.51
CA ASP A 189 2.27 -9.83 0.09
C ASP A 189 3.79 -9.78 -0.17
N GLY A 190 4.60 -10.09 0.83
CA GLY A 190 6.06 -9.97 0.80
C GLY A 190 6.61 -8.70 1.44
N LEU A 191 5.80 -7.69 1.73
CA LEU A 191 6.18 -6.49 2.49
C LEU A 191 5.18 -6.11 3.58
N VAL A 192 3.89 -6.29 3.35
CA VAL A 192 2.80 -5.93 4.25
C VAL A 192 1.96 -7.17 4.57
N SER A 193 1.64 -7.34 5.85
CA SER A 193 0.74 -8.39 6.29
C SER A 193 -0.72 -8.03 6.02
N GLN A 194 -1.54 -9.05 5.80
CA GLN A 194 -2.98 -8.84 5.61
C GLN A 194 -3.63 -8.19 6.83
N ASP A 195 -3.16 -8.53 8.03
CA ASP A 195 -3.68 -7.93 9.26
C ASP A 195 -3.37 -6.44 9.31
N SER A 196 -2.14 -6.03 8.97
CA SER A 196 -1.79 -4.62 8.90
C SER A 196 -2.51 -3.85 7.78
N ALA A 197 -2.85 -4.53 6.67
CA ALA A 197 -3.57 -3.95 5.55
C ALA A 197 -5.03 -3.56 5.85
N ARG A 198 -5.64 -4.12 6.91
CA ARG A 198 -7.06 -3.90 7.23
C ARG A 198 -7.32 -2.50 7.77
N TRP A 199 -8.20 -1.76 7.10
CA TRP A 199 -8.76 -0.48 7.55
C TRP A 199 -10.15 -0.21 6.96
N GLY A 200 -11.04 0.45 7.71
CA GLY A 200 -12.42 0.65 7.29
C GLY A 200 -13.14 -0.67 7.00
N GLU A 201 -13.91 -0.72 5.92
CA GLU A 201 -14.53 -1.95 5.42
C GLU A 201 -13.51 -2.78 4.62
N TYR A 202 -13.09 -3.90 5.18
CA TYR A 202 -12.19 -4.83 4.50
C TYR A 202 -12.93 -5.66 3.46
N LEU A 203 -12.57 -5.49 2.19
CA LEU A 203 -13.27 -6.08 1.05
C LEU A 203 -12.67 -7.41 0.58
N GLY A 204 -11.45 -7.73 1.00
CA GLY A 204 -10.84 -9.04 0.77
C GLY A 204 -9.40 -8.98 0.32
N GLU A 205 -8.98 -10.08 -0.29
CA GLU A 205 -7.61 -10.33 -0.74
C GLU A 205 -7.57 -10.36 -2.26
N ILE A 206 -6.48 -9.86 -2.84
CA ILE A 206 -6.19 -10.01 -4.26
C ILE A 206 -4.93 -10.86 -4.46
N PRO A 207 -4.89 -11.73 -5.48
CA PRO A 207 -3.69 -12.48 -5.77
C PRO A 207 -2.59 -11.56 -6.32
N GLY A 208 -1.46 -11.51 -5.63
CA GLY A 208 -0.30 -10.71 -5.99
C GLY A 208 0.64 -10.53 -4.81
N ASP A 209 1.93 -10.50 -5.08
CA ASP A 209 2.90 -9.88 -4.19
C ASP A 209 2.81 -8.34 -4.28
N HIS A 210 3.47 -7.65 -3.36
CA HIS A 210 3.37 -6.19 -3.20
C HIS A 210 3.74 -5.40 -4.48
N LEU A 211 4.45 -6.02 -5.43
CA LEU A 211 4.82 -5.40 -6.70
C LEU A 211 3.79 -5.72 -7.78
N ASP A 212 3.33 -6.97 -7.83
CA ASP A 212 2.30 -7.43 -8.75
C ASP A 212 0.97 -6.68 -8.56
N GLU A 213 0.65 -6.26 -7.34
CA GLU A 213 -0.53 -5.45 -6.98
C GLU A 213 -0.68 -4.17 -7.82
N VAL A 214 0.45 -3.59 -8.25
CA VAL A 214 0.51 -2.37 -9.09
C VAL A 214 1.20 -2.60 -10.43
N GLY A 215 1.41 -3.87 -10.79
CA GLY A 215 1.99 -4.26 -12.07
C GLY A 215 3.51 -4.07 -12.21
N GLN A 216 4.23 -3.92 -11.09
CA GLN A 216 5.69 -3.83 -11.05
C GLN A 216 6.33 -5.24 -10.95
N ILE A 217 7.58 -5.48 -11.35
CA ILE A 217 8.57 -4.54 -11.92
C ILE A 217 8.61 -4.61 -13.46
N LEU A 218 8.12 -5.69 -14.06
CA LEU A 218 7.90 -5.85 -15.51
C LEU A 218 7.06 -7.12 -15.72
N VAL A 219 6.09 -7.03 -16.63
CA VAL A 219 5.22 -8.13 -17.07
C VAL A 219 6.04 -9.37 -17.46
N GLY A 220 5.86 -10.50 -16.75
CA GLY A 220 6.53 -11.74 -17.11
C GLY A 220 6.63 -12.84 -16.05
N THR A 221 6.40 -12.53 -14.77
CA THR A 221 6.31 -13.54 -13.70
C THR A 221 4.95 -13.38 -13.00
N GLY A 222 3.88 -13.95 -13.55
CA GLY A 222 2.54 -13.93 -12.92
C GLY A 222 1.69 -12.68 -13.19
N ASN A 223 2.21 -11.67 -13.87
CA ASN A 223 1.50 -10.43 -14.12
C ASN A 223 0.49 -10.55 -15.30
N ASP A 224 -0.53 -11.39 -15.13
CA ASP A 224 -1.63 -11.66 -16.08
C ASP A 224 -2.63 -10.48 -16.16
N GLU A 225 -2.19 -9.23 -16.10
CA GLU A 225 -3.07 -8.04 -16.05
C GLU A 225 -4.06 -8.08 -14.87
N ARG A 226 -3.75 -8.83 -13.80
CA ARG A 226 -4.59 -8.99 -12.62
C ARG A 226 -4.79 -7.66 -11.88
N HIS A 227 -3.74 -6.85 -11.77
CA HIS A 227 -3.80 -5.50 -11.21
C HIS A 227 -4.74 -4.58 -12.02
N ILE A 228 -4.67 -4.61 -13.36
CA ILE A 228 -5.57 -3.82 -14.23
C ILE A 228 -7.02 -4.22 -13.97
N ARG A 229 -7.30 -5.52 -13.94
CA ARG A 229 -8.65 -6.05 -13.63
C ARG A 229 -9.12 -5.63 -12.24
N PHE A 230 -8.23 -5.63 -11.24
CA PHE A 230 -8.54 -5.11 -9.91
C PHE A 230 -8.98 -3.65 -9.95
N PHE A 231 -8.16 -2.74 -10.50
CA PHE A 231 -8.50 -1.31 -10.53
C PHE A 231 -9.77 -1.02 -11.33
N LEU A 232 -10.02 -1.75 -12.41
CA LEU A 232 -11.26 -1.64 -13.19
C LEU A 232 -12.48 -2.11 -12.39
N ASN A 233 -12.39 -3.27 -11.73
CA ASN A 233 -13.47 -3.78 -10.89
C ASN A 233 -13.75 -2.85 -9.70
N GLU A 234 -12.71 -2.27 -9.12
CA GLU A 234 -12.85 -1.32 -8.02
C GLU A 234 -13.52 -0.02 -8.48
N GLY A 235 -13.16 0.49 -9.66
CA GLY A 235 -13.87 1.61 -10.28
C GLY A 235 -15.36 1.32 -10.49
N HIS A 236 -15.70 0.12 -11.00
CA HIS A 236 -17.09 -0.30 -11.13
C HIS A 236 -17.81 -0.46 -9.79
N ARG A 237 -17.15 -1.04 -8.78
CA ARG A 237 -17.71 -1.18 -7.43
C ARG A 237 -18.05 0.18 -6.83
N LEU A 238 -17.13 1.15 -6.92
CA LEU A 238 -17.35 2.51 -6.45
C LEU A 238 -18.55 3.15 -7.14
N PHE A 239 -18.61 3.07 -8.48
CA PHE A 239 -19.75 3.56 -9.26
C PHE A 239 -21.08 2.91 -8.84
N ASP A 240 -21.11 1.58 -8.74
CA ASP A 240 -22.31 0.82 -8.37
C ASP A 240 -22.78 1.09 -6.93
N THR A 241 -21.87 1.52 -6.06
CA THR A 241 -22.15 1.89 -4.65
C THR A 241 -22.41 3.38 -4.45
N GLY A 242 -22.42 4.17 -5.52
CA GLY A 242 -22.86 5.57 -5.53
C GLY A 242 -21.75 6.62 -5.42
N PHE A 243 -20.51 6.25 -5.76
CA PHE A 243 -19.35 7.14 -5.80
C PHE A 243 -18.99 7.62 -7.20
#